data_AF-S8C9H6-F1
#
_entry.id   AF-S8C9H6-F1
#
_cell.length_a   1.000
_cell.length_b   1.000
_cell.length_c   1.000
_cell.angle_alpha   90.00
_cell.angle_beta   90.00
_cell.angle_gamma   90.00
#
_symmetry.space_group_name_H-M   'P 1'
#
loop_
_entity.id
_entity.type
_entity.pdbx_description
1 polymer ?
#
loop_
_entity_poly.entity_id
_entity_poly.type
_entity_poly.pdbx_seq_one_letter_code
_entity_poly.pdbx_strand_id
1 'polypeptide(L)' 'MGVYLSTPKTEKFSEDGGNTRLRFGLSSMQGWRATMEDAHAAIPNLDPLTAFFGVYDGHGGMYITF' A
#
# COMPACT_ATOMS: atom_id res chain seq x y z
N MET A 1 5.02 18.66 -18.14
CA MET A 1 4.47 18.44 -16.79
C MET A 1 5.40 17.49 -16.06
N GLY A 2 5.94 17.91 -14.92
CA GLY A 2 6.89 17.12 -14.13
C GLY A 2 6.21 15.99 -13.34
N VAL A 3 7.03 15.21 -12.64
CA VAL A 3 6.62 14.04 -11.83
C VAL A 3 5.75 14.41 -10.61
N TYR A 4 5.64 15.71 -10.32
CA TYR A 4 4.96 16.24 -9.14
C TYR A 4 3.70 17.04 -9.48
N LEU A 5 2.70 16.94 -8.60
CA LEU A 5 1.47 17.72 -8.59
C LEU A 5 1.72 19.14 -8.02
N SER A 6 0.84 20.08 -8.35
CA SER A 6 0.86 21.44 -7.76
C SER A 6 0.45 21.47 -6.29
N THR A 7 -0.33 20.49 -5.85
CA THR A 7 -0.75 20.28 -4.46
C THR A 7 -0.75 18.77 -4.16
N PRO A 8 -0.50 18.35 -2.91
CA PRO A 8 -0.48 16.93 -2.59
C PRO A 8 -1.90 16.36 -2.54
N LYS A 9 -2.06 15.13 -3.01
CA LYS A 9 -3.23 14.33 -2.67
C LYS A 9 -3.06 13.75 -1.28
N THR A 10 -3.84 14.25 -0.33
CA THR A 10 -3.75 13.88 1.09
C THR A 10 -4.78 12.86 1.54
N GLU A 11 -5.63 12.37 0.63
CA GLU A 11 -6.58 11.30 0.90
C GLU A 11 -5.84 10.05 1.41
N LYS A 12 -6.40 9.45 2.45
CA LYS A 12 -5.85 8.28 3.13
C LYS A 12 -6.68 7.07 2.76
N PHE A 13 -6.03 6.04 2.22
CA PHE A 13 -6.63 4.74 2.04
C PHE A 13 -6.20 3.88 3.21
N SER A 14 -7.09 3.74 4.19
CA SER A 14 -6.80 3.03 5.43
C SER A 14 -7.57 1.71 5.49
N GLU A 15 -6.92 0.68 5.99
CA GLU A 15 -7.50 -0.63 6.23
C GLU A 15 -7.03 -1.14 7.59
N ASP A 16 -7.88 -1.90 8.27
CA ASP A 16 -7.56 -2.57 9.51
C ASP A 16 -8.20 -3.96 9.55
N GLY A 17 -7.70 -4.82 10.43
CA GLY A 17 -8.23 -6.17 10.56
C GLY A 17 -7.39 -7.05 11.48
N GLY A 18 -7.54 -8.35 11.31
CA GLY A 18 -6.78 -9.32 12.09
C GLY A 18 -7.47 -10.67 12.18
N ASN A 19 -6.97 -11.50 13.09
CA ASN A 19 -7.52 -12.80 13.45
C ASN A 19 -7.44 -13.00 14.98
N THR A 20 -7.58 -14.23 15.46
CA THR A 20 -7.51 -14.57 16.88
C THR A 20 -6.12 -14.37 17.50
N ARG A 21 -5.06 -14.23 16.68
CA ARG A 21 -3.66 -14.16 17.11
C ARG A 21 -3.05 -12.77 16.97
N LEU A 22 -3.53 -11.96 16.04
CA LEU A 22 -2.99 -10.62 15.78
C LEU A 22 -4.05 -9.65 15.27
N ARG A 23 -3.72 -8.36 15.36
CA ARG A 23 -4.43 -7.24 14.74
C ARG A 23 -3.46 -6.45 13.87
N PHE A 24 -3.95 -5.83 12.81
CA PHE A 24 -3.18 -4.94 11.94
C PHE A 24 -3.98 -3.68 11.61
N GLY A 25 -3.26 -2.64 11.23
CA GLY A 25 -3.79 -1.44 10.59
C GLY A 25 -2.76 -0.90 9.61
N LEU A 26 -3.21 -0.33 8.50
CA LEU A 26 -2.37 0.28 7.47
C LEU A 26 -3.06 1.51 6.89
N SER A 27 -2.26 2.41 6.31
CA SER A 27 -2.76 3.56 5.57
C SER A 27 -1.77 3.95 4.48
N SER A 28 -2.27 4.26 3.28
CA SER A 28 -1.45 4.74 2.15
C SER A 28 -1.93 6.11 1.66
N MET A 29 -1.01 6.86 1.03
CA MET A 29 -1.26 8.22 0.53
C MET A 29 -0.33 8.54 -0.64
N GLN A 30 -0.90 9.01 -1.76
CA GLN A 30 -0.14 9.37 -2.97
C GLN A 30 0.79 10.59 -2.77
N GLY A 31 0.35 11.58 -1.98
CA GLY A 31 1.12 12.79 -1.73
C GLY A 31 1.35 13.60 -3.02
N TRP A 32 2.60 14.00 -3.24
CA TRP A 32 2.96 14.92 -4.32
C TRP A 32 3.20 14.25 -5.68
N ARG A 33 3.33 12.92 -5.73
CA ARG A 33 3.58 12.20 -7.00
C ARG A 33 2.34 12.26 -7.89
N ALA A 34 2.54 12.28 -9.20
CA ALA A 34 1.44 12.28 -10.18
C ALA A 34 0.63 10.97 -10.15
N THR A 35 1.29 9.85 -9.87
CA THR A 35 0.73 8.50 -9.76
C THR A 35 0.98 7.91 -8.37
N MET A 36 0.09 7.03 -7.91
CA MET A 36 0.32 6.19 -6.75
C MET A 36 0.93 4.88 -7.26
N GLU A 37 2.19 4.61 -6.91
CA GLU A 37 2.92 3.43 -7.36
C GLU A 37 3.12 2.42 -6.22
N ASP A 38 2.89 2.83 -4.98
CA ASP A 38 2.93 1.93 -3.83
C ASP A 38 1.74 0.96 -3.83
N ALA A 39 1.99 -0.26 -3.39
CA ALA A 39 0.97 -1.27 -3.11
C ALA A 39 1.26 -1.98 -1.78
N HIS A 40 0.26 -2.67 -1.23
CA HIS A 40 0.41 -3.46 -0.01
C HIS A 40 -0.33 -4.80 -0.10
N ALA A 41 0.09 -5.74 0.74
CA ALA A 41 -0.63 -6.98 1.01
C ALA A 41 -0.81 -7.11 2.52
N ALA A 42 -2.04 -7.35 2.97
CA ALA A 42 -2.36 -7.64 4.36
C ALA A 42 -3.18 -8.93 4.43
N ILE A 43 -2.52 -10.05 4.75
CA ILE A 43 -3.11 -11.39 4.74
C ILE A 43 -2.92 -12.02 6.12
N PRO A 44 -3.86 -11.83 7.06
CA PRO A 44 -3.76 -12.38 8.42
C PRO A 44 -3.77 -13.92 8.48
N ASN A 45 -4.32 -14.57 7.44
CA ASN A 45 -4.46 -16.02 7.35
C ASN A 45 -3.93 -16.51 6.00
N LEU A 46 -2.61 -16.47 5.80
CA LEU A 46 -1.99 -17.02 4.59
C LEU A 46 -2.06 -18.55 4.62
N ASP A 47 -1.74 -19.11 5.78
CA ASP A 47 -1.85 -20.53 6.11
C ASP A 47 -2.21 -20.68 7.60
N PRO A 48 -2.37 -21.92 8.14
CA PRO A 48 -2.76 -22.11 9.54
C PRO A 48 -1.87 -21.43 10.58
N LEU A 49 -0.59 -21.17 10.30
CA LEU A 49 0.38 -20.63 11.26
C LEU A 49 1.06 -19.33 10.80
N THR A 50 0.82 -18.90 9.56
CA THR A 50 1.52 -17.76 8.96
C THR A 50 0.55 -16.63 8.60
N ALA A 51 0.97 -15.41 8.93
CA ALA A 51 0.40 -14.19 8.38
C ALA A 51 1.43 -13.52 7.48
N PHE A 52 0.97 -12.86 6.42
CA PHE A 52 1.82 -12.19 5.47
C PHE A 52 1.44 -10.71 5.34
N PHE A 53 2.45 -9.86 5.46
CA PHE A 53 2.33 -8.43 5.28
C PHE A 53 3.48 -7.95 4.40
N GLY A 54 3.15 -7.19 3.36
CA GLY A 54 4.14 -6.65 2.43
C GLY A 54 3.78 -5.23 2.01
N VAL A 55 4.81 -4.38 1.87
CA VAL A 55 4.71 -3.04 1.30
C VAL A 55 5.65 -3.00 0.10
N TYR A 56 5.15 -2.55 -1.03
CA TYR A 56 5.85 -2.51 -2.30
C TYR A 56 5.93 -1.05 -2.74
N ASP A 57 7.15 -0.51 -2.89
CA ASP A 57 7.42 0.82 -3.42
C ASP A 57 7.70 0.69 -4.93
N GLY A 58 6.73 1.10 -5.75
CA GLY A 58 6.84 1.04 -7.20
C GLY A 58 7.75 2.15 -7.73
N HIS A 59 8.57 1.82 -8.74
CA HIS A 59 9.41 2.81 -9.42
C HIS A 59 9.34 2.65 -10.93
N GLY A 60 8.78 3.64 -11.62
CA GLY A 60 8.69 3.65 -13.09
C GLY A 60 7.32 3.23 -13.64
N GLY A 61 6.29 3.25 -12.80
CA GLY A 61 4.92 2.87 -13.13
C GLY A 61 4.30 1.93 -12.10
N MET A 62 2.98 1.88 -12.05
CA MET A 62 2.22 1.04 -11.11
C MET A 62 2.33 -0.46 -11.40
N TYR A 63 2.70 -0.84 -12.64
CA TYR A 63 2.82 -2.23 -13.06
C TYR A 63 4.27 -2.59 -13.33
N ILE A 64 4.70 -3.75 -12.80
CA ILE A 64 5.91 -4.41 -13.29
C ILE A 64 5.57 -5.00 -14.65
N THR A 65 6.24 -4.50 -15.69
CA THR A 65 6.09 -5.02 -17.06
C THR A 65 7.27 -5.93 -17.35
N PHE A 66 7.01 -7.15 -17.82
CA PHE A 66 8.04 -8.07 -18.33
C PHE A 66 8.25 -7.87 -19.84
#